data_AF-A0A6N6KJH8-F1
#
_entry.id   AF-A0A6N6KJH8-F1
#
_cell.length_a   1.000
_cell.length_b   1.000
_cell.length_c   1.000
_cell.angle_alpha   90.00
_cell.angle_beta   90.00
_cell.angle_gamma   90.00
#
_symmetry.space_group_name_H-M   'P 1'
#
loop_
_entity.id
_entity.type
_entity.pdbx_description
1 polymer ?
#
loop_
_entity_poly.entity_id
_entity_poly.type
_entity_poly.pdbx_seq_one_letter_code
_entity_poly.pdbx_strand_id
1 'polypeptide(L)' 'MKPAGGISKSKLALHYLIMVKEVLGQDWLNNHWFRFGASSLANDVLLQLVKQKTGAYQSADYFAID' A
#
# COMPACT_ATOMS: atom_id res chain seq x y z
N MET A 1 13.50 0.96 8.10
CA MET A 1 12.46 0.08 8.68
C MET A 1 11.76 -0.69 7.56
N LYS A 2 11.65 -2.02 7.67
CA LYS A 2 10.92 -2.87 6.72
C LYS A 2 9.84 -3.63 7.48
N PRO A 3 8.62 -3.08 7.64
CA PRO A 3 7.53 -3.87 8.17
C PRO A 3 7.30 -5.07 7.24
N ALA A 4 7.35 -6.27 7.80
CA ALA A 4 7.16 -7.53 7.09
C ALA A 4 6.07 -8.35 7.79
N GLY A 5 5.16 -8.90 6.99
CA GLY A 5 4.01 -9.68 7.46
C GLY A 5 2.70 -8.88 7.48
N GLY A 6 1.70 -9.36 6.73
CA GLY A 6 0.29 -8.96 6.91
C GLY A 6 -0.16 -7.63 6.30
N ILE A 7 0.73 -6.79 5.75
CA ILE A 7 0.32 -5.57 5.06
C ILE A 7 -0.09 -5.93 3.63
N SER A 8 -1.35 -6.32 3.44
CA SER A 8 -1.93 -6.67 2.14
C SER A 8 -2.94 -5.64 1.61
N LYS A 9 -3.32 -4.65 2.43
CA LYS A 9 -4.37 -3.67 2.12
C LYS A 9 -3.87 -2.24 2.11
N SER A 10 -4.30 -1.47 1.11
CA SER A 10 -3.91 -0.08 0.87
C SER A 10 -4.20 0.83 2.06
N LYS A 11 -5.35 0.62 2.73
CA LYS A 11 -5.71 1.39 3.92
C LYS A 11 -4.71 1.18 5.06
N LEU A 12 -4.31 -0.07 5.30
CA LEU A 12 -3.31 -0.40 6.31
C LEU A 12 -1.95 0.20 5.94
N ALA A 13 -1.54 0.11 4.67
CA ALA A 13 -0.31 0.72 4.19
C ALA A 13 -0.28 2.25 4.45
N LEU A 14 -1.40 2.96 4.24
CA LEU A 14 -1.49 4.38 4.55
C LEU A 14 -1.26 4.68 6.03
N HIS A 15 -1.82 3.86 6.94
CA HIS A 15 -1.58 4.02 8.38
C HIS A 15 -0.10 3.88 8.74
N TYR A 16 0.63 2.97 8.09
CA TYR A 16 2.08 2.85 8.29
C TYR A 16 2.85 4.07 7.76
N LEU A 17 2.48 4.60 6.59
CA LEU A 17 3.12 5.81 6.05
C LEU A 17 2.90 7.01 6.98
N ILE A 18 1.69 7.17 7.51
CA ILE A 18 1.38 8.25 8.47
C ILE A 18 2.19 8.05 9.75
N MET A 19 2.23 6.84 10.31
CA MET A 19 3.02 6.55 11.51
C MET A 19 4.50 6.93 11.31
N VAL A 20 5.10 6.52 10.19
CA VAL A 20 6.50 6.88 9.88
C VAL A 20 6.66 8.39 9.78
N LYS A 21 5.74 9.08 9.11
CA LYS A 21 5.76 10.53 8.98
C LYS A 21 5.71 11.24 10.33
N GLU A 22 4.76 10.87 11.18
CA GLU A 22 4.52 11.54 12.47
C GLU A 22 5.62 11.25 13.49
N VAL A 23 6.22 10.06 13.46
CA VAL A 23 7.23 9.63 14.45
C VAL A 23 8.65 9.99 14.03
N LEU A 24 8.98 9.83 12.73
CA LEU A 24 10.35 9.97 12.23
C LEU A 24 10.53 11.18 11.29
N GLY A 25 9.44 11.83 10.88
CA GLY A 25 9.47 12.95 9.95
C GLY A 25 9.43 12.52 8.49
N GLN A 26 9.25 13.51 7.62
CA GLN A 26 9.05 13.27 6.18
C GLN A 26 10.29 12.74 5.46
N ASP A 27 11.50 13.04 5.94
CA ASP A 27 12.76 12.58 5.33
C ASP A 27 12.90 11.05 5.34
N TRP A 28 12.18 10.36 6.24
CA TRP A 28 12.15 8.91 6.33
C TRP A 28 11.20 8.24 5.33
N LEU A 29 10.33 9.01 4.67
CA LEU A 29 9.40 8.52 3.65
C LEU A 29 10.07 8.41 2.27
N ASN A 30 11.20 7.71 2.22
CA ASN A 30 11.88 7.40 0.97
C ASN A 30 12.31 5.94 0.92
N ASN A 31 12.68 5.47 -0.27
CA ASN A 31 12.99 4.07 -0.50
C ASN A 31 14.24 3.59 0.26
N HIS A 32 15.15 4.47 0.69
CA HIS A 32 16.34 4.08 1.43
C HIS A 32 15.99 3.73 2.88
N TRP A 33 15.05 4.46 3.48
CA TRP A 33 14.71 4.34 4.90
C TRP A 33 13.43 3.55 5.17
N PHE A 34 12.50 3.48 4.22
CA PHE A 34 11.23 2.77 4.39
C PHE A 34 10.82 2.00 3.14
N ARG A 35 10.42 0.72 3.32
CA ARG A 35 9.88 -0.14 2.26
C ARG A 35 8.82 -1.07 2.82
N PHE A 36 7.76 -1.33 2.05
CA PHE A 36 6.84 -2.42 2.32
C PHE A 36 7.42 -3.75 1.84
N GLY A 37 7.49 -4.75 2.73
CA GLY A 37 7.68 -6.14 2.32
C GLY A 37 6.32 -6.82 2.18
N ALA A 38 5.74 -6.82 0.99
CA ALA A 38 4.40 -7.34 0.73
C ALA A 38 4.31 -8.08 -0.61
N SER A 39 3.51 -9.15 -0.66
CA SER A 39 3.22 -9.91 -1.88
C SER A 39 1.96 -9.41 -2.60
N SER A 40 0.86 -9.17 -1.86
CA SER A 40 -0.44 -8.81 -2.45
C SER A 40 -0.82 -7.33 -2.35
N LEU A 41 -0.04 -6.51 -1.64
CA LEU A 41 -0.34 -5.08 -1.45
C LEU A 41 -0.39 -4.29 -2.77
N ALA A 42 0.49 -4.61 -3.72
CA ALA A 42 0.55 -3.90 -5.00
C ALA A 42 -0.77 -4.02 -5.78
N ASN A 43 -1.37 -5.21 -5.80
CA ASN A 43 -2.65 -5.45 -6.48
C ASN A 43 -3.79 -4.69 -5.79
N ASP A 44 -3.81 -4.67 -4.46
CA ASP A 44 -4.83 -3.92 -3.71
C ASP A 44 -4.74 -2.41 -3.99
N VAL A 45 -3.52 -1.85 -4.09
CA VAL A 45 -3.30 -0.44 -4.43
C VAL A 45 -3.80 -0.12 -5.83
N LEU A 46 -3.48 -0.97 -6.81
CA LEU A 46 -3.97 -0.79 -8.18
C LEU A 46 -5.51 -0.86 -8.25
N LEU A 47 -6.12 -1.81 -7.53
CA LEU A 47 -7.58 -1.92 -7.45
C LEU A 47 -8.22 -0.64 -6.90
N GLN A 48 -7.66 -0.06 -5.83
CA GLN A 48 -8.17 1.19 -5.28
C GLN A 48 -7.97 2.38 -6.23
N LEU A 49 -6.83 2.45 -6.92
CA LEU A 49 -6.58 3.51 -7.91
C LEU A 49 -7.57 3.45 -9.08
N VAL A 50 -7.87 2.26 -9.61
CA VAL A 50 -8.85 2.13 -10.68
C VAL A 50 -10.26 2.45 -10.19
N LYS A 51 -10.62 1.99 -8.99
CA LYS A 51 -11.91 2.35 -8.37
C LYS A 51 -12.07 3.86 -8.23
N GLN A 52 -11.03 4.56 -7.75
CA GLN A 52 -11.07 6.03 -7.61
C GLN A 52 -11.23 6.75 -8.95
N LYS A 53 -10.62 6.23 -10.03
CA LYS A 53 -10.72 6.83 -11.36
C LYS A 53 -12.03 6.54 -12.08
N THR A 54 -12.58 5.34 -11.91
CA THR A 54 -13.72 4.85 -12.70
C THR A 54 -15.04 4.85 -11.93
N GLY A 55 -15.00 4.97 -10.60
CA GLY A 55 -16.15 4.84 -9.71
C GLY A 55 -16.57 3.39 -9.42
N ALA A 56 -15.99 2.39 -10.10
CA ALA A 56 -16.37 0.99 -9.98
C ALA A 56 -15.16 0.09 -9.68
N TYR A 57 -15.39 -1.02 -8.98
CA TYR A 57 -14.37 -2.06 -8.84
C TYR A 57 -14.26 -2.86 -10.15
N GLN A 58 -13.03 -3.19 -10.54
CA GLN A 58 -12.76 -4.07 -11.69
C GLN A 58 -12.96 -5.54 -11.30
N SER A 59 -13.22 -6.39 -12.30
CA SER A 59 -13.31 -7.83 -12.12
C SER A 59 -12.00 -8.41 -11.56
N ALA A 60 -12.12 -9.52 -10.83
CA ALA A 60 -11.00 -10.35 -10.38
C ALA A 60 -10.09 -10.81 -11.54
N ASP A 61 -10.59 -10.82 -12.77
CA ASP A 61 -9.82 -11.20 -13.96
C ASP A 61 -8.69 -10.21 -14.29
N TYR A 62 -8.78 -8.96 -13.82
CA TYR A 62 -7.80 -7.91 -14.09
C TYR A 62 -6.76 -7.73 -12.98
N PHE A 63 -7.02 -8.24 -11.78
CA PHE A 63 -6.12 -8.16 -10.63
C PHE A 63 -6.09 -9.50 -9.90
N ALA A 64 -4.90 -10.12 -9.85
CA ALA A 64 -4.73 -11.37 -9.13
C ALA A 64 -5.11 -11.20 -7.64
N ILE A 65 -6.07 -12.00 -7.20
CA ILE A 65 -6.49 -12.13 -5.80
C ILE A 65 -5.58 -13.20 -5.18
N ASP A 66 -4.41 -12.78 -4.73
CA ASP A 66 -3.53 -13.59 -3.86
C ASP A 66 -3.75 -13.23 -2.38
#